data_AF-A0AAJ2RJS3-F1
#
_entry.id   AF-A0AAJ2RJS3-F1
#
_cell.length_a   1.000
_cell.length_b   1.000
_cell.length_c   1.000
_cell.angle_alpha   90.00
_cell.angle_beta   90.00
_cell.angle_gamma   90.00
#
_symmetry.space_group_name_H-M   'P 1'
#
loop_
_entity.id
_entity.type
_entity.pdbx_description
1 polymer ?
#
loop_
_entity_poly.entity_id
_entity_poly.type
_entity_poly.pdbx_seq_one_letter_code
_entity_poly.pdbx_strand_id
1 'polypeptide(L)'
;MAIKRKITVCLLLIAASYGVYLWMTPYPPQQDLTQQEEAVVETFLTAMQTRCVGRYLIDIPASFTLRNKVLRAFINDHPIRTQRIYPPAFEQKIRRREAQLNGEKTYDPLDMPFLKRKIPLPAGMDGVIFERNEDTGVPDAARILEAHLYTNGVAVEVTVKTRNGLSLRYDEDRKDTPRIYNNNVPQDLMALTELLKRIKGRNETDIPDRPGFCGPNMFIADGDYYQQEEVTLSYTSPEYPNIVINLDTDN
;
A
#
# COMPACT_ATOMS: atom_id res chain seq x y z
N MET A 1 11.44 71.33 9.56
CA MET A 1 10.69 70.19 10.15
C MET A 1 9.55 69.69 9.28
N ALA A 2 8.76 70.57 8.64
CA ALA A 2 7.59 70.19 7.83
C ALA A 2 7.89 69.31 6.60
N ILE A 3 9.04 69.47 5.93
CA ILE A 3 9.40 68.74 4.70
C ILE A 3 9.67 67.25 4.99
N LYS A 4 10.43 66.92 6.05
CA LYS A 4 10.71 65.53 6.44
C LYS A 4 9.44 64.75 6.78
N ARG A 5 8.48 65.40 7.45
CA ARG A 5 7.17 64.82 7.77
C ARG A 5 6.34 64.53 6.52
N LYS A 6 6.36 65.43 5.52
CA LYS A 6 5.69 65.19 4.21
C LYS A 6 6.31 64.00 3.46
N ILE A 7 7.65 63.89 3.45
CA ILE A 7 8.36 62.77 2.81
C ILE A 7 8.00 61.44 3.49
N THR A 8 7.95 61.41 4.82
CA THR A 8 7.61 60.20 5.58
C THR A 8 6.18 59.73 5.30
N VAL A 9 5.23 60.67 5.21
CA VAL A 9 3.83 60.37 4.87
C VAL A 9 3.70 59.85 3.43
N CYS A 10 4.42 60.41 2.46
CA CYS A 10 4.43 59.88 1.10
C CYS A 10 4.98 58.45 1.03
N LEU A 11 6.07 58.15 1.73
CA LEU A 11 6.64 56.79 1.75
C LEU A 11 5.67 55.77 2.36
N LEU A 12 4.94 56.15 3.41
CA LEU A 12 3.92 55.29 4.03
C LEU A 12 2.73 55.04 3.09
N LEU A 13 2.30 56.05 2.33
CA LEU A 13 1.23 55.88 1.33
C LEU A 13 1.66 54.97 0.17
N ILE A 14 2.90 55.10 -0.30
CA ILE A 14 3.47 54.21 -1.34
C ILE A 14 3.53 52.77 -0.81
N ALA A 15 4.04 52.57 0.40
CA ALA A 15 4.11 51.25 1.01
C ALA A 15 2.70 50.63 1.22
N ALA A 16 1.73 51.42 1.67
CA ALA A 16 0.35 50.97 1.81
C ALA A 16 -0.28 50.60 0.45
N SER A 17 -0.06 51.42 -0.58
CA SER A 17 -0.55 51.13 -1.94
C SER A 17 0.08 49.86 -2.54
N TYR A 18 1.37 49.64 -2.28
CA TYR A 18 2.07 48.43 -2.70
C TYR A 18 1.58 47.20 -1.93
N GLY A 19 1.30 47.33 -0.63
CA GLY A 19 0.68 46.28 0.17
C GLY A 19 -0.72 45.90 -0.32
N VAL A 20 -1.55 46.88 -0.70
CA VAL A 20 -2.88 46.65 -1.29
C VAL A 20 -2.75 46.00 -2.68
N TYR A 21 -1.80 46.44 -3.50
CA TYR A 21 -1.52 45.84 -4.80
C TYR A 21 -1.13 44.36 -4.65
N LEU A 22 -0.18 44.05 -3.77
CA LEU A 22 0.22 42.67 -3.47
C LEU A 22 -0.93 41.81 -2.90
N TRP A 23 -1.84 42.40 -2.13
CA TRP A 23 -3.01 41.72 -1.60
C TRP A 23 -4.09 41.48 -2.67
N MET A 24 -4.19 42.35 -3.68
CA MET A 24 -5.12 42.22 -4.80
C MET A 24 -4.58 41.36 -5.95
N THR A 25 -3.27 41.22 -6.12
CA THR A 25 -2.69 40.28 -7.08
C THR A 25 -2.81 38.86 -6.54
N PRO A 26 -3.63 37.97 -7.14
CA PRO A 26 -3.68 36.58 -6.70
C PRO A 26 -2.29 35.97 -6.86
N TYR A 27 -1.77 35.42 -5.77
CA TYR A 27 -0.56 34.63 -5.79
C TYR A 27 -0.94 33.14 -5.80
N PRO A 28 -0.37 32.32 -6.70
CA PRO A 28 0.69 32.64 -7.66
C PRO A 28 0.18 33.42 -8.90
N PRO A 29 1.04 34.20 -9.58
CA PRO A 29 0.69 34.90 -10.81
C PRO A 29 0.20 33.91 -11.87
N GLN A 30 -0.89 34.27 -12.55
CA GLN A 30 -1.45 33.51 -13.65
C GLN A 30 -0.39 33.40 -14.75
N GLN A 31 0.00 32.18 -15.12
CA GLN A 31 0.95 31.96 -16.21
C GLN A 31 0.19 32.03 -17.53
N ASP A 32 0.52 32.99 -18.38
CA ASP A 32 0.01 33.04 -19.75
C ASP A 32 0.74 31.99 -20.58
N LEU A 33 0.03 30.93 -20.95
CA LEU A 33 0.54 29.88 -21.84
C LEU A 33 0.57 30.41 -23.28
N THR A 34 1.57 30.00 -24.04
CA THR A 34 1.53 30.19 -25.50
C THR A 34 0.43 29.33 -26.11
N GLN A 35 -0.09 29.70 -27.29
CA GLN A 35 -1.10 28.89 -28.00
C GLN A 35 -0.66 27.42 -28.19
N GLN A 36 0.65 27.19 -28.36
CA GLN A 36 1.20 25.85 -28.47
C GLN A 36 1.15 25.09 -27.14
N GLU A 37 1.49 25.75 -26.03
CA GLU A 37 1.41 25.14 -24.69
C GLU A 37 -0.04 24.89 -24.28
N GLU A 38 -0.96 25.81 -24.58
CA GLU A 38 -2.40 25.61 -24.38
C GLU A 38 -2.88 24.36 -25.11
N ALA A 39 -2.56 24.23 -26.40
CA ALA A 39 -2.97 23.06 -27.19
C ALA A 39 -2.39 21.74 -26.63
N VAL A 40 -1.15 21.74 -26.13
CA VAL A 40 -0.54 20.56 -25.49
C VAL A 40 -1.26 20.21 -24.19
N VAL A 41 -1.54 21.20 -23.33
CA VAL A 41 -2.25 20.99 -22.07
C VAL A 41 -3.67 20.51 -22.31
N GLU A 42 -4.41 21.13 -23.24
CA GLU A 42 -5.76 20.71 -23.61
C GLU A 42 -5.77 19.25 -24.11
N THR A 43 -4.83 18.90 -24.98
CA THR A 43 -4.69 17.53 -25.50
C THR A 43 -4.38 16.54 -24.37
N PHE A 44 -3.48 16.90 -23.46
CA PHE A 44 -3.14 16.09 -22.28
C PHE A 44 -4.36 15.84 -21.38
N LEU A 45 -5.29 16.79 -21.27
CA LEU A 45 -6.47 16.73 -20.41
C LEU A 45 -7.74 16.21 -21.10
N THR A 46 -7.72 15.86 -22.39
CA THR A 46 -8.96 15.56 -23.14
C THR A 46 -9.60 14.22 -22.76
N ALA A 47 -8.83 13.26 -22.23
CA ALA A 47 -9.28 11.90 -21.94
C ALA A 47 -9.00 11.50 -20.48
N MET A 48 -9.46 12.30 -19.51
CA MET A 48 -9.26 12.00 -18.10
C MET A 48 -10.06 10.76 -17.65
N GLN A 49 -9.44 9.92 -16.84
CA GLN A 49 -10.00 8.71 -16.26
C GLN A 49 -9.83 8.76 -14.74
N THR A 50 -10.95 8.65 -14.02
CA THR A 50 -10.93 8.54 -12.55
C THR A 50 -10.33 7.21 -12.13
N ARG A 51 -9.40 7.26 -11.17
CA ARG A 51 -8.75 6.12 -10.54
C ARG A 51 -8.89 6.22 -9.03
N CYS A 52 -9.02 5.06 -8.38
CA CYS A 52 -9.04 4.95 -6.92
C CYS A 52 -7.66 4.52 -6.41
N VAL A 53 -7.05 5.33 -5.54
CA VAL A 53 -5.71 5.15 -4.99
C VAL A 53 -5.72 5.49 -3.50
N GLY A 54 -5.40 4.51 -2.65
CA GLY A 54 -5.52 4.65 -1.20
C GLY A 54 -6.97 4.94 -0.85
N ARG A 55 -7.23 6.09 -0.21
CA ARG A 55 -8.60 6.56 0.09
C ARG A 55 -9.09 7.66 -0.85
N TYR A 56 -8.36 7.95 -1.92
CA TYR A 56 -8.62 9.10 -2.78
C TYR A 56 -9.08 8.67 -4.18
N LEU A 57 -9.87 9.53 -4.79
CA LEU A 57 -10.16 9.49 -6.23
C LEU A 57 -9.33 10.57 -6.91
N ILE A 58 -8.66 10.20 -7.99
CA ILE A 58 -7.86 11.11 -8.79
C ILE A 58 -8.17 10.89 -10.27
N ASP A 59 -8.29 11.98 -11.00
CA ASP A 59 -8.40 11.94 -12.45
C ASP A 59 -7.01 12.03 -13.06
N ILE A 60 -6.64 11.03 -13.88
CA ILE A 60 -5.40 11.02 -14.65
C ILE A 60 -5.73 10.75 -16.13
N PRO A 61 -4.93 11.22 -17.10
CA PRO A 61 -5.21 10.93 -18.51
C PRO A 61 -5.21 9.43 -18.78
N ALA A 62 -6.14 8.95 -19.60
CA ALA A 62 -6.40 7.53 -19.83
C ALA A 62 -5.19 6.78 -20.43
N SER A 63 -4.28 7.48 -21.11
CA SER A 63 -3.05 6.87 -21.65
C SER A 63 -2.03 6.49 -20.57
N PHE A 64 -2.21 6.97 -19.34
CA PHE A 64 -1.38 6.58 -18.20
C PHE A 64 -1.85 5.25 -17.61
N THR A 65 -0.90 4.33 -17.44
CA THR A 65 -1.11 2.99 -16.87
C THR A 65 -0.12 2.72 -15.75
N LEU A 66 -0.47 1.81 -14.84
CA LEU A 66 0.40 1.43 -13.72
C LEU A 66 1.75 0.90 -14.20
N ARG A 67 2.83 1.47 -13.66
CA ARG A 67 4.19 1.01 -13.86
C ARG A 67 4.42 -0.26 -13.03
N ASN A 68 4.43 -1.41 -13.70
CA ASN A 68 4.54 -2.77 -13.12
C ASN A 68 5.70 -3.04 -12.13
N LYS A 69 6.58 -2.09 -11.82
CA LYS A 69 7.86 -2.33 -11.11
C LYS A 69 7.99 -1.68 -9.73
N VAL A 70 7.11 -0.77 -9.34
CA VAL A 70 7.15 -0.16 -7.99
C VAL A 70 5.72 -0.01 -7.49
N LEU A 71 5.26 -0.99 -6.73
CA LEU A 71 3.96 -0.97 -6.06
C LEU A 71 4.24 -1.33 -4.60
N ARG A 72 3.98 -0.38 -3.72
CA ARG A 72 4.02 -0.55 -2.27
C ARG A 72 2.61 -0.39 -1.77
N ALA A 73 2.08 -1.42 -1.11
CA ALA A 73 0.80 -1.35 -0.43
C ALA A 73 0.98 -2.05 0.91
N PHE A 74 0.72 -1.34 2.00
CA PHE A 74 0.85 -1.85 3.35
C PHE A 74 -0.42 -1.59 4.15
N ILE A 75 -0.80 -2.57 4.96
CA ILE A 75 -1.81 -2.44 6.00
C ILE A 75 -1.16 -2.81 7.33
N ASN A 76 -1.07 -1.86 8.26
CA ASN A 76 -0.36 -2.04 9.55
C ASN A 76 1.05 -2.62 9.36
N ASP A 77 1.85 -2.01 8.48
CA ASP A 77 3.20 -2.46 8.10
C ASP A 77 3.28 -3.85 7.43
N HIS A 78 2.14 -4.50 7.14
CA HIS A 78 2.11 -5.77 6.44
C HIS A 78 2.02 -5.55 4.93
N PRO A 79 3.01 -5.99 4.15
CA PRO A 79 2.98 -5.81 2.71
C PRO A 79 1.86 -6.64 2.09
N ILE A 80 1.14 -6.04 1.17
CA ILE A 80 0.14 -6.69 0.33
C ILE A 80 0.62 -6.68 -1.10
N ARG A 81 0.67 -7.86 -1.70
CA ARG A 81 1.06 -8.06 -3.10
C ARG A 81 -0.10 -8.63 -3.88
N THR A 82 -0.29 -8.13 -5.09
CA THR A 82 -1.39 -8.54 -5.95
C THR A 82 -0.88 -8.92 -7.32
N GLN A 83 -1.45 -9.98 -7.91
CA GLN A 83 -1.16 -10.37 -9.27
C GLN A 83 -2.41 -10.93 -9.93
N ARG A 84 -2.73 -10.47 -11.13
CA ARG A 84 -3.77 -11.09 -11.96
C ARG A 84 -3.29 -12.42 -12.50
N ILE A 85 -4.02 -13.49 -12.17
CA ILE A 85 -3.73 -14.84 -12.66
C ILE A 85 -5.02 -15.64 -12.81
N TYR A 86 -4.99 -16.61 -13.73
CA TYR A 86 -6.10 -17.53 -13.96
C TYR A 86 -6.19 -18.55 -12.80
N PRO A 87 -7.39 -19.04 -12.40
CA PRO A 87 -7.55 -19.86 -11.19
C PRO A 87 -6.67 -21.14 -11.15
N PRO A 88 -6.56 -21.95 -12.21
CA PRO A 88 -5.61 -23.07 -12.28
C PRO A 88 -4.14 -22.68 -12.01
N ALA A 89 -3.73 -21.47 -12.44
CA ALA A 89 -2.38 -20.97 -12.16
C ALA A 89 -2.21 -20.58 -10.70
N PHE A 90 -3.27 -20.06 -10.05
CA PHE A 90 -3.28 -19.83 -8.60
C PHE A 90 -3.16 -21.16 -7.85
N GLU A 91 -3.96 -22.17 -8.17
CA GLU A 91 -3.85 -23.49 -7.55
C GLU A 91 -2.45 -24.08 -7.68
N GLN A 92 -1.85 -23.98 -8.88
CA GLN A 92 -0.49 -24.44 -9.11
C GLN A 92 0.53 -23.63 -8.28
N LYS A 93 0.37 -22.30 -8.16
CA LYS A 93 1.20 -21.45 -7.30
C LYS A 93 1.17 -21.97 -5.86
N ILE A 94 -0.02 -22.24 -5.32
CA ILE A 94 -0.19 -22.76 -3.95
C ILE A 94 0.49 -24.11 -3.77
N ARG A 95 0.24 -25.07 -4.67
CA ARG A 95 0.85 -26.41 -4.59
C ARG A 95 2.38 -26.35 -4.64
N ARG A 96 2.93 -25.51 -5.53
CA ARG A 96 4.40 -25.32 -5.63
C ARG A 96 4.98 -24.66 -4.39
N ARG A 97 4.29 -23.65 -3.85
CA ARG A 97 4.73 -22.97 -2.64
C ARG A 97 4.72 -23.89 -1.42
N GLU A 98 3.67 -24.69 -1.26
CA GLU A 98 3.60 -25.72 -0.21
C GLU A 98 4.72 -26.76 -0.34
N ALA A 99 4.96 -27.28 -1.55
CA ALA A 99 6.06 -28.22 -1.78
C ALA A 99 7.43 -27.62 -1.47
N GLN A 100 7.64 -26.34 -1.83
CA GLN A 100 8.85 -25.60 -1.48
C GLN A 100 9.00 -25.50 0.04
N LEU A 101 7.97 -25.04 0.75
CA LEU A 101 8.02 -24.85 2.21
C LEU A 101 8.21 -26.16 2.97
N ASN A 102 7.71 -27.28 2.45
CA ASN A 102 7.95 -28.61 3.01
C ASN A 102 9.38 -29.12 2.76
N GLY A 103 10.00 -28.72 1.64
CA GLY A 103 11.37 -29.11 1.28
C GLY A 103 12.47 -28.22 1.86
N GLU A 104 12.10 -27.03 2.37
CA GLU A 104 13.02 -26.05 2.93
C GLU A 104 13.66 -26.55 4.23
N LYS A 105 14.98 -26.39 4.37
CA LYS A 105 15.74 -26.83 5.54
C LYS A 105 16.26 -25.64 6.33
N THR A 106 16.10 -25.67 7.65
CA THR A 106 16.73 -24.71 8.56
C THR A 106 18.18 -25.08 8.83
N TYR A 107 18.99 -24.10 9.24
CA TYR A 107 20.38 -24.34 9.63
C TYR A 107 20.49 -25.15 10.92
N ASP A 108 19.67 -24.82 11.92
CA ASP A 108 19.51 -25.65 13.11
C ASP A 108 18.38 -26.67 12.89
N PRO A 109 18.66 -27.99 12.93
CA PRO A 109 17.64 -29.03 12.81
C PRO A 109 16.52 -28.93 13.86
N LEU A 110 16.76 -28.31 15.02
CA LEU A 110 15.74 -28.10 16.05
C LEU A 110 14.66 -27.11 15.60
N ASP A 111 14.93 -26.28 14.60
CA ASP A 111 13.96 -25.32 14.06
C ASP A 111 13.03 -25.91 12.99
N MET A 112 13.28 -27.16 12.57
CA MET A 112 12.46 -27.90 11.61
C MET A 112 11.11 -28.36 12.20
N PRO A 113 10.12 -28.70 11.36
CA PRO A 113 10.05 -28.46 9.91
C PRO A 113 10.01 -26.95 9.59
N PHE A 114 10.22 -26.51 8.34
CA PHE A 114 10.11 -25.09 8.01
C PHE A 114 8.64 -24.63 7.90
N LEU A 115 7.78 -25.43 7.25
CA LEU A 115 6.33 -25.26 7.28
C LEU A 115 5.78 -25.83 8.60
N LYS A 116 5.08 -25.00 9.38
CA LYS A 116 4.46 -25.41 10.65
C LYS A 116 3.05 -25.87 10.45
N ARG A 117 2.24 -25.05 9.76
CA ARG A 117 0.82 -25.32 9.54
C ARG A 117 0.36 -24.80 8.19
N LYS A 118 -0.56 -25.54 7.59
CA LYS A 118 -1.37 -25.10 6.45
C LYS A 118 -2.81 -24.92 6.93
N ILE A 119 -3.31 -23.71 6.84
CA ILE A 119 -4.61 -23.33 7.42
C ILE A 119 -5.53 -22.92 6.25
N PRO A 120 -6.64 -23.62 6.01
CA PRO A 120 -7.60 -23.22 4.99
C PRO A 120 -8.29 -21.91 5.40
N LEU A 121 -8.65 -21.09 4.41
CA LEU A 121 -9.47 -19.91 4.65
C LEU A 121 -10.92 -20.30 5.02
N PRO A 122 -11.68 -19.41 5.68
CA PRO A 122 -13.09 -19.66 6.00
C PRO A 122 -13.94 -20.02 4.78
N ALA A 123 -15.08 -20.68 5.02
CA ALA A 123 -16.02 -21.08 3.97
C ALA A 123 -16.41 -19.88 3.08
N GLY A 124 -16.43 -20.10 1.76
CA GLY A 124 -16.70 -19.06 0.76
C GLY A 124 -15.48 -18.26 0.31
N MET A 125 -14.29 -18.58 0.82
CA MET A 125 -13.01 -18.00 0.37
C MET A 125 -12.15 -19.06 -0.31
N ASP A 126 -11.40 -18.64 -1.31
CA ASP A 126 -10.44 -19.49 -2.01
C ASP A 126 -9.02 -19.04 -1.63
N GLY A 127 -8.25 -19.95 -1.04
CA GLY A 127 -6.90 -19.65 -0.58
C GLY A 127 -6.47 -20.41 0.67
N VAL A 128 -5.32 -20.01 1.19
CA VAL A 128 -4.64 -20.70 2.30
C VAL A 128 -3.74 -19.74 3.06
N ILE A 129 -3.54 -20.00 4.35
CA ILE A 129 -2.51 -19.36 5.17
C ILE A 129 -1.47 -20.41 5.54
N PHE A 130 -0.21 -20.14 5.21
CA PHE A 130 0.92 -20.92 5.68
C PHE A 130 1.52 -20.27 6.93
N GLU A 131 1.54 -20.99 8.05
CA GLU A 131 2.40 -20.66 9.18
C GLU A 131 3.75 -21.33 8.95
N ARG A 132 4.82 -20.54 8.86
CA ARG A 132 6.18 -21.03 8.58
C ARG A 132 7.20 -20.29 9.44
N ASN A 133 8.43 -20.80 9.48
CA ASN A 133 9.55 -20.05 10.05
C ASN A 133 9.74 -18.73 9.28
N GLU A 134 10.20 -17.70 10.00
CA GLU A 134 10.55 -16.42 9.38
C GLU A 134 11.68 -16.59 8.36
N ASP A 135 12.76 -17.26 8.76
CA ASP A 135 13.95 -17.57 7.95
C ASP A 135 14.55 -18.94 8.33
N THR A 136 15.45 -19.46 7.51
CA THR A 136 16.23 -20.68 7.72
C THR A 136 17.25 -20.57 8.86
N GLY A 137 17.74 -19.35 9.14
CA GLY A 137 18.79 -19.08 10.14
C GLY A 137 18.32 -18.40 11.42
N VAL A 138 17.02 -18.31 11.65
CA VAL A 138 16.46 -17.73 12.87
C VAL A 138 15.71 -18.80 13.67
N PRO A 139 15.70 -18.70 15.02
CA PRO A 139 14.97 -19.65 15.85
C PRO A 139 13.51 -19.74 15.43
N ASP A 140 12.96 -20.95 15.47
CA ASP A 140 11.61 -21.22 14.98
C ASP A 140 10.52 -20.44 15.73
N ALA A 141 10.81 -19.90 16.91
CA ALA A 141 9.92 -18.96 17.59
C ALA A 141 9.54 -17.75 16.73
N ALA A 142 10.40 -17.31 15.80
CA ALA A 142 10.09 -16.28 14.81
C ALA A 142 9.38 -16.90 13.60
N ARG A 143 8.16 -16.44 13.32
CA ARG A 143 7.23 -17.03 12.36
C ARG A 143 6.72 -16.00 11.36
N ILE A 144 6.25 -16.48 10.22
CA ILE A 144 5.44 -15.70 9.27
C ILE A 144 4.11 -16.42 9.04
N LEU A 145 3.01 -15.67 9.09
CA LEU A 145 1.74 -16.04 8.49
C LEU A 145 1.72 -15.52 7.06
N GLU A 146 1.88 -16.42 6.10
CA GLU A 146 1.88 -16.13 4.67
C GLU A 146 0.52 -16.52 4.09
N ALA A 147 -0.37 -15.53 3.94
CA ALA A 147 -1.68 -15.71 3.36
C ALA A 147 -1.65 -15.58 1.85
N HIS A 148 -2.35 -16.47 1.17
CA HIS A 148 -2.67 -16.38 -0.26
C HIS A 148 -4.19 -16.46 -0.42
N LEU A 149 -4.78 -15.45 -1.04
CA LEU A 149 -6.21 -15.34 -1.33
C LEU A 149 -6.42 -15.21 -2.84
N TYR A 150 -7.43 -15.89 -3.37
CA TYR A 150 -7.88 -15.71 -4.73
C TYR A 150 -9.27 -15.08 -4.75
N THR A 151 -9.41 -13.98 -5.48
CA THR A 151 -10.65 -13.21 -5.54
C THR A 151 -10.73 -12.45 -6.86
N ASN A 152 -11.84 -12.60 -7.60
CA ASN A 152 -12.12 -11.88 -8.85
C ASN A 152 -10.96 -11.86 -9.87
N GLY A 153 -10.28 -12.99 -10.10
CA GLY A 153 -9.17 -13.06 -11.06
C GLY A 153 -7.82 -12.57 -10.53
N VAL A 154 -7.73 -12.24 -9.24
CA VAL A 154 -6.55 -11.68 -8.60
C VAL A 154 -6.08 -12.59 -7.47
N ALA A 155 -4.80 -12.94 -7.48
CA ALA A 155 -4.10 -13.53 -6.35
C ALA A 155 -3.56 -12.41 -5.47
N VAL A 156 -3.90 -12.46 -4.19
CA VAL A 156 -3.46 -11.53 -3.15
C VAL A 156 -2.59 -12.30 -2.17
N GLU A 157 -1.43 -11.75 -1.84
CA GLU A 157 -0.49 -12.30 -0.88
C GLU A 157 -0.26 -11.28 0.23
N VAL A 158 -0.44 -11.70 1.49
CA VAL A 158 -0.22 -10.88 2.67
C VAL A 158 0.71 -11.63 3.61
N THR A 159 1.76 -10.96 4.09
CA THR A 159 2.70 -11.57 5.04
C THR A 159 2.70 -10.82 6.37
N VAL A 160 2.42 -11.54 7.45
CA VAL A 160 2.45 -11.01 8.82
C VAL A 160 3.56 -11.70 9.59
N LYS A 161 4.48 -10.91 10.17
CA LYS A 161 5.48 -11.44 11.11
C LYS A 161 4.80 -11.70 12.44
N THR A 162 5.03 -12.88 13.01
CA THR A 162 4.44 -13.30 14.29
C THR A 162 5.45 -14.12 15.10
N ARG A 163 5.05 -14.54 16.30
CA ARG A 163 5.91 -15.29 17.23
C ARG A 163 5.16 -16.44 17.88
N ASN A 164 5.87 -17.55 18.08
CA ASN A 164 5.42 -18.68 18.88
C ASN A 164 6.60 -19.32 19.62
N GLY A 165 6.91 -18.76 20.79
CA GLY A 165 7.99 -19.26 21.66
C GLY A 165 7.53 -20.26 22.72
N LEU A 166 6.39 -20.94 22.56
CA LEU A 166 5.83 -21.84 23.60
C LEU A 166 6.51 -23.21 23.71
N SER A 167 7.46 -23.52 22.81
CA SER A 167 8.23 -24.76 22.91
C SER A 167 9.01 -24.80 24.23
N LEU A 168 9.07 -25.98 24.86
CA LEU A 168 9.76 -26.19 26.15
C LEU A 168 11.24 -25.79 26.10
N ARG A 169 11.87 -25.87 24.93
CA ARG A 169 13.26 -25.46 24.75
C ARG A 169 13.53 -23.99 25.06
N TYR A 170 12.48 -23.16 25.01
CA TYR A 170 12.54 -21.72 25.29
C TYR A 170 12.11 -21.40 26.72
N ASP A 171 11.87 -22.38 27.59
CA ASP A 171 11.33 -22.10 28.93
C ASP A 171 12.30 -21.31 29.81
N GLU A 172 13.62 -21.55 29.71
CA GLU A 172 14.62 -20.72 30.39
C GLU A 172 14.69 -19.32 29.77
N ASP A 173 14.82 -19.21 28.45
CA ASP A 173 14.89 -17.92 27.76
C ASP A 173 13.63 -17.06 27.97
N ARG A 174 12.45 -17.68 28.12
CA ARG A 174 11.18 -17.00 28.38
C ARG A 174 11.11 -16.41 29.79
N LYS A 175 11.89 -16.91 30.76
CA LYS A 175 12.00 -16.28 32.10
C LYS A 175 12.70 -14.93 31.99
N ASP A 176 13.74 -14.84 31.18
CA ASP A 176 14.53 -13.62 31.00
C ASP A 176 13.90 -12.66 29.97
N THR A 177 13.31 -13.20 28.90
CA THR A 177 12.80 -12.44 27.75
C THR A 177 11.39 -12.86 27.31
N PRO A 178 10.37 -12.76 28.20
CA PRO A 178 9.02 -13.26 27.94
C PRO A 178 8.35 -12.62 26.71
N ARG A 179 8.70 -11.37 26.37
CA ARG A 179 8.19 -10.66 25.18
C ARG A 179 8.65 -11.28 23.86
N ILE A 180 9.84 -11.88 23.82
CA ILE A 180 10.44 -12.45 22.61
C ILE A 180 9.88 -13.85 22.34
N TYR A 181 9.60 -14.60 23.41
CA TYR A 181 9.12 -15.98 23.38
C TYR A 181 7.63 -16.11 23.75
N ASN A 182 6.85 -15.07 23.48
CA ASN A 182 5.40 -15.10 23.59
C ASN A 182 4.75 -15.85 22.42
N ASN A 183 3.42 -15.90 22.42
CA ASN A 183 2.63 -16.46 21.32
C ASN A 183 1.60 -15.47 20.82
N ASN A 184 1.84 -14.92 19.64
CA ASN A 184 0.94 -13.99 18.95
C ASN A 184 0.17 -14.66 17.81
N VAL A 185 0.51 -15.91 17.47
CA VAL A 185 -0.09 -16.62 16.32
C VAL A 185 -1.62 -16.61 16.35
N PRO A 186 -2.31 -16.91 17.46
CA PRO A 186 -3.78 -16.89 17.48
C PRO A 186 -4.37 -15.52 17.15
N GLN A 187 -3.83 -14.45 17.75
CA GLN A 187 -4.32 -13.08 17.58
C GLN A 187 -4.03 -12.58 16.16
N ASP A 188 -2.81 -12.79 15.67
CA ASP A 188 -2.40 -12.34 14.33
C ASP A 188 -3.14 -13.13 13.24
N LEU A 189 -3.42 -14.42 13.46
CA LEU A 189 -4.22 -15.23 12.55
C LEU A 189 -5.66 -14.73 12.46
N MET A 190 -6.26 -14.36 13.59
CA MET A 190 -7.60 -13.75 13.62
C MET A 190 -7.60 -12.42 12.87
N ALA A 191 -6.67 -11.52 13.18
CA ALA A 191 -6.56 -10.20 12.54
C ALA A 191 -6.32 -10.32 11.02
N LEU A 192 -5.42 -11.22 10.61
CA LEU A 192 -5.16 -11.51 9.19
C LEU A 192 -6.39 -12.07 8.50
N THR A 193 -7.13 -12.97 9.14
CA THR A 193 -8.36 -13.52 8.58
C THR A 193 -9.43 -12.44 8.39
N GLU A 194 -9.61 -11.53 9.35
CA GLU A 194 -10.53 -10.40 9.22
C GLU A 194 -10.11 -9.41 8.12
N LEU A 195 -8.80 -9.18 7.94
CA LEU A 195 -8.30 -8.40 6.81
C LEU A 195 -8.63 -9.07 5.46
N LEU A 196 -8.34 -10.37 5.32
CA LEU A 196 -8.60 -11.12 4.09
C LEU A 196 -10.09 -11.12 3.71
N LYS A 197 -11.00 -11.12 4.69
CA LYS A 197 -12.45 -11.06 4.43
C LYS A 197 -12.89 -9.78 3.72
N ARG A 198 -12.18 -8.69 3.95
CA ARG A 198 -12.50 -7.36 3.38
C ARG A 198 -11.84 -7.14 2.03
N ILE A 199 -10.84 -7.96 1.66
CA ILE A 199 -10.12 -7.86 0.39
C ILE A 199 -10.98 -8.41 -0.76
N LYS A 200 -11.09 -7.62 -1.82
CA LYS A 200 -11.67 -8.00 -3.11
C LYS A 200 -10.73 -7.65 -4.25
N GLY A 201 -10.57 -8.57 -5.19
CA GLY A 201 -9.93 -8.28 -6.46
C GLY A 201 -10.81 -7.35 -7.28
N ARG A 202 -10.21 -6.35 -7.95
CA ARG A 202 -10.93 -5.41 -8.82
C ARG A 202 -10.04 -4.95 -9.98
N ASN A 203 -10.62 -4.45 -11.06
CA ASN A 203 -9.86 -3.70 -12.05
C ASN A 203 -9.46 -2.34 -11.50
N GLU A 204 -8.40 -1.79 -12.09
CA GLU A 204 -7.82 -0.52 -11.66
C GLU A 204 -8.80 0.65 -11.83
N THR A 205 -9.59 0.62 -12.91
CA THR A 205 -10.64 1.58 -13.26
C THR A 205 -11.96 1.35 -12.52
N ASP A 206 -12.11 0.22 -11.83
CA ASP A 206 -13.34 -0.06 -11.08
C ASP A 206 -13.33 0.79 -9.80
N ILE A 207 -14.29 1.71 -9.69
CA ILE A 207 -14.45 2.58 -8.52
C ILE A 207 -15.32 1.87 -7.48
N PRO A 208 -14.83 1.66 -6.25
CA PRO A 208 -15.64 1.06 -5.20
C PRO A 208 -16.86 1.93 -4.85
N ASP A 209 -17.97 1.29 -4.51
CA ASP A 209 -19.25 1.90 -4.13
C ASP A 209 -19.38 2.14 -2.61
N ARG A 210 -18.36 1.79 -1.85
CA ARG A 210 -18.34 1.88 -0.39
C ARG A 210 -16.95 2.28 0.13
N PRO A 211 -16.87 2.83 1.35
CA PRO A 211 -15.60 3.24 1.96
C PRO A 211 -14.58 2.10 2.09
N GLY A 212 -13.33 2.42 1.82
CA GLY A 212 -12.21 1.49 1.93
C GLY A 212 -10.94 1.99 1.28
N PHE A 213 -9.95 1.11 1.24
CA PHE A 213 -8.62 1.34 0.72
C PHE A 213 -8.42 0.67 -0.65
N CYS A 214 -7.97 1.45 -1.62
CA CYS A 214 -7.73 1.06 -3.00
C CYS A 214 -6.25 0.80 -3.26
N GLY A 215 -5.92 -0.46 -3.48
CA GLY A 215 -4.61 -0.87 -3.99
C GLY A 215 -4.65 -1.20 -5.48
N PRO A 216 -3.49 -1.51 -6.08
CA PRO A 216 -3.42 -2.05 -7.43
C PRO A 216 -4.13 -3.41 -7.46
N ASN A 217 -5.04 -3.61 -8.42
CA ASN A 217 -5.85 -4.82 -8.56
C ASN A 217 -6.69 -5.24 -7.33
N MET A 218 -6.81 -4.40 -6.30
CA MET A 218 -7.51 -4.76 -5.07
C MET A 218 -8.24 -3.59 -4.44
N PHE A 219 -9.23 -3.93 -3.63
CA PHE A 219 -9.94 -3.04 -2.73
C PHE A 219 -10.11 -3.73 -1.38
N ILE A 220 -9.96 -2.96 -0.31
CA ILE A 220 -10.12 -3.43 1.06
C ILE A 220 -11.25 -2.59 1.67
N ALA A 221 -12.41 -3.18 1.88
CA ALA A 221 -13.51 -2.49 2.54
C ALA A 221 -13.10 -2.08 3.97
N ASP A 222 -13.64 -0.97 4.48
CA ASP A 222 -13.38 -0.56 5.86
C ASP A 222 -13.81 -1.63 6.88
N GLY A 223 -13.06 -1.69 7.98
CA GLY A 223 -13.40 -2.48 9.16
C GLY A 223 -13.80 -1.57 10.33
N ASP A 224 -13.97 -2.16 11.51
CA ASP A 224 -14.42 -1.44 12.71
C ASP A 224 -13.31 -0.60 13.38
N TYR A 225 -12.06 -0.73 12.93
CA TYR A 225 -10.89 -0.12 13.55
C TYR A 225 -10.01 0.56 12.51
N TYR A 226 -9.37 1.66 12.95
CA TYR A 226 -8.33 2.32 12.18
C TYR A 226 -7.16 1.36 11.90
N GLN A 227 -6.62 1.47 10.70
CA GLN A 227 -5.44 0.75 10.25
C GLN A 227 -4.50 1.75 9.61
N GLN A 228 -3.20 1.59 9.85
CA GLN A 228 -2.19 2.35 9.12
C GLN A 228 -2.17 1.85 7.68
N GLU A 229 -2.21 2.77 6.74
CA GLU A 229 -2.42 2.47 5.32
C GLU A 229 -1.42 3.24 4.46
N GLU A 230 -0.54 2.50 3.80
CA GLU A 230 0.43 3.06 2.87
C GLU A 230 0.14 2.56 1.46
N VAL A 231 0.11 3.47 0.47
CA VAL A 231 0.19 3.09 -0.94
C VAL A 231 1.10 4.02 -1.72
N THR A 232 1.99 3.42 -2.51
CA THR A 232 2.77 4.13 -3.51
C THR A 232 2.54 3.51 -4.88
N LEU A 233 2.05 4.31 -5.82
CA LEU A 233 1.80 3.94 -7.21
C LEU A 233 2.52 4.89 -8.16
N SER A 234 3.04 4.35 -9.26
CA SER A 234 3.58 5.14 -10.36
C SER A 234 2.79 4.86 -11.63
N TYR A 235 2.44 5.91 -12.36
CA TYR A 235 1.80 5.83 -13.67
C TYR A 235 2.72 6.35 -14.77
N THR A 236 2.69 5.67 -15.91
CA THR A 236 3.49 6.00 -17.10
C THR A 236 2.64 5.92 -18.35
N SER A 237 2.96 6.73 -19.36
CA SER A 237 2.30 6.69 -20.67
C SER A 237 3.35 6.58 -21.78
N PRO A 238 3.20 5.67 -22.76
CA PRO A 238 4.04 5.64 -23.95
C PRO A 238 3.90 6.91 -24.81
N GLU A 239 2.74 7.57 -24.75
CA GLU A 239 2.49 8.84 -25.47
C GLU A 239 3.23 10.01 -24.82
N TYR A 240 3.42 9.95 -23.50
CA TYR A 240 4.12 10.95 -22.71
C TYR A 240 5.31 10.32 -21.94
N PRO A 241 6.35 9.84 -22.65
CA PRO A 241 7.41 9.01 -22.07
C PRO A 241 8.27 9.74 -21.02
N ASN A 242 8.25 11.08 -21.04
CA ASN A 242 8.98 11.93 -20.11
C ASN A 242 8.16 12.33 -18.87
N ILE A 243 6.91 11.87 -18.76
CA ILE A 243 6.02 12.18 -17.62
C ILE A 243 5.79 10.90 -16.81
N VAL A 244 6.04 11.00 -15.51
CA VAL A 244 5.72 9.97 -14.54
C VAL A 244 4.89 10.61 -13.44
N ILE A 245 3.71 10.05 -13.16
CA ILE A 245 2.84 10.51 -12.08
C ILE A 245 3.04 9.54 -10.91
N ASN A 246 3.57 10.04 -9.81
CA ASN A 246 3.69 9.27 -8.57
C ASN A 246 2.62 9.71 -7.58
N LEU A 247 1.94 8.74 -6.99
CA LEU A 247 0.99 8.95 -5.93
C LEU A 247 1.47 8.19 -4.72
N ASP A 248 1.55 8.92 -3.61
CA ASP A 248 2.00 8.41 -2.32
C ASP A 248 0.98 8.83 -1.27
N THR A 249 0.49 7.87 -0.51
CA THR A 249 -0.38 8.11 0.65
C THR A 249 0.13 7.29 1.81
N ASP A 250 0.31 7.93 2.95
CA ASP A 250 0.69 7.31 4.22
C ASP A 250 -0.27 7.89 5.27
N ASN A 251 -1.23 7.07 5.69
CA ASN A 251 -2.35 7.47 6.54
C ASN A 251 -2.38 6.69 7.85
#